data_AF-A0A523HF79-F1
#
_entry.id   AF-A0A523HF79-F1
#
_cell.length_a   1.000
_cell.length_b   1.000
_cell.length_c   1.000
_cell.angle_alpha   90.00
_cell.angle_beta   90.00
_cell.angle_gamma   90.00
#
_symmetry.space_group_name_H-M   'P 1'
#
loop_
_entity.id
_entity.type
_entity.pdbx_description
1 polymer ?
#
loop_
_entity_poly.entity_id
_entity_poly.type
_entity_poly.pdbx_seq_one_letter_code
_entity_poly.pdbx_strand_id
1 'polypeptide(L)'
;MSSMFDALLRAFHDLFQFRILWIVLWPILVAALLWLVLGVIFWGIFSSWMISGLTAVGIQTWLEGLEPQWIAHTIQAGAHLILFVPLVFVTAIVITALFAMPMLINLVSERDYPQLERKKGGGIGGSLLNALLAICIFIAIWVLTIPLWLIGVGVITPFVAAAYLNQRLFRYDALAEHASHEEMKALVSANQSSLWGLGLLTGLTQFIPVLNLFAPVLSGLAFIHFGLSCLANLRQPLQ
;
A
#
# COMPACT_ATOMS: atom_id res chain seq x y z
N MET A 1 5.08 17.05 18.49
CA MET A 1 3.77 16.38 18.47
C MET A 1 2.76 17.13 17.59
N SER A 2 2.75 18.47 17.58
CA SER A 2 1.94 19.29 16.65
C SER A 2 2.21 18.96 15.17
N SER A 3 3.47 18.86 14.76
CA SER A 3 3.83 18.60 13.35
C SER A 3 3.32 17.26 12.78
N MET A 4 3.23 16.21 13.60
CA MET A 4 2.74 14.89 13.18
C MET A 4 1.22 14.92 12.97
N PHE A 5 0.49 15.54 13.90
CA PHE A 5 -0.95 15.70 13.79
C PHE A 5 -1.34 16.59 12.62
N ASP A 6 -0.60 17.69 12.41
CA ASP A 6 -0.81 18.58 11.26
C ASP A 6 -0.52 17.90 9.93
N ALA A 7 0.45 16.98 9.88
CA ALA A 7 0.72 16.17 8.69
C ALA A 7 -0.41 15.16 8.41
N LEU A 8 -0.93 14.50 9.45
CA LEU A 8 -2.09 13.60 9.33
C LEU A 8 -3.36 14.34 8.90
N LEU A 9 -3.62 15.51 9.47
CA LEU A 9 -4.78 16.34 9.11
C LEU A 9 -4.70 16.83 7.66
N ARG A 10 -3.53 17.30 7.22
CA ARG A 10 -3.30 17.68 5.82
C ARG A 10 -3.47 16.50 4.87
N ALA A 11 -2.89 15.35 5.20
CA ALA A 11 -3.06 14.12 4.43
C ALA A 11 -4.52 13.69 4.33
N PHE A 12 -5.29 13.81 5.42
CA PHE A 12 -6.71 13.49 5.45
C PHE A 12 -7.53 14.43 4.57
N HIS A 13 -7.28 15.75 4.65
CA HIS A 13 -7.95 16.72 3.78
C HIS A 13 -7.61 16.50 2.30
N ASP A 14 -6.34 16.22 2.02
CA ASP A 14 -5.84 15.91 0.68
C ASP A 14 -6.47 14.64 0.10
N LEU A 15 -6.74 13.64 0.93
CA LEU A 15 -7.41 12.41 0.50
C LEU A 15 -8.77 12.68 -0.15
N PHE A 16 -9.52 13.71 0.28
CA PHE A 16 -10.82 14.08 -0.30
C PHE A 16 -10.72 14.98 -1.53
N GLN A 17 -9.51 15.38 -1.94
CA GLN A 17 -9.35 16.18 -3.14
C GLN A 17 -9.52 15.31 -4.39
N PHE A 18 -10.37 15.78 -5.31
CA PHE A 18 -10.69 15.07 -6.54
C PHE A 18 -9.44 14.64 -7.34
N ARG A 19 -8.41 15.50 -7.40
CA ARG A 19 -7.16 15.21 -8.11
C ARG A 19 -6.41 14.03 -7.48
N ILE A 20 -6.37 13.96 -6.15
CA ILE A 20 -5.68 12.88 -5.42
C ILE A 20 -6.50 11.59 -5.49
N LEU A 21 -7.82 11.67 -5.29
CA LEU A 21 -8.72 10.52 -5.48
C LEU A 21 -8.59 9.93 -6.89
N TRP A 22 -8.48 10.78 -7.91
CA TRP A 22 -8.29 10.30 -9.27
C TRP A 22 -6.98 9.53 -9.43
N ILE A 23 -5.87 10.06 -8.89
CA ILE A 23 -4.54 9.39 -8.90
C ILE A 23 -4.59 8.00 -8.25
N VAL A 24 -5.45 7.82 -7.26
CA VAL A 24 -5.62 6.56 -6.52
C VAL A 24 -6.59 5.60 -7.22
N LEU A 25 -7.64 6.12 -7.85
CA LEU A 25 -8.70 5.31 -8.45
C LEU A 25 -8.31 4.80 -9.83
N TRP A 26 -7.58 5.58 -10.65
CA TRP A 26 -7.28 5.18 -12.02
C TRP A 26 -6.51 3.85 -12.14
N PRO A 27 -5.54 3.47 -11.27
CA PRO A 27 -4.86 2.18 -11.34
C PRO A 27 -5.83 1.01 -11.13
N ILE A 28 -6.77 1.17 -10.19
CA ILE A 28 -7.79 0.17 -9.88
C ILE A 28 -8.75 0.04 -11.06
N LEU A 29 -9.20 1.17 -11.61
CA LEU A 29 -10.09 1.19 -12.78
C LEU A 29 -9.43 0.56 -14.01
N VAL A 30 -8.16 0.87 -14.27
CA VAL A 30 -7.41 0.29 -15.39
C VAL A 30 -7.21 -1.21 -15.20
N ALA A 31 -6.81 -1.66 -14.00
CA ALA A 31 -6.67 -3.08 -13.71
C ALA A 31 -8.01 -3.83 -13.82
N ALA A 32 -9.09 -3.25 -13.27
CA ALA A 32 -10.43 -3.82 -13.34
C ALA A 32 -10.91 -3.91 -14.80
N LEU A 33 -10.73 -2.85 -15.59
CA LEU A 33 -11.10 -2.83 -17.00
C LEU A 33 -10.28 -3.84 -17.81
N LEU A 34 -8.97 -3.92 -17.57
CA LEU A 34 -8.08 -4.90 -18.22
C LEU A 34 -8.58 -6.32 -17.98
N TRP A 35 -8.79 -6.70 -16.73
CA TRP A 35 -9.23 -8.05 -16.39
C TRP A 35 -10.68 -8.33 -16.79
N LEU A 36 -11.56 -7.33 -16.79
CA LEU A 36 -12.90 -7.46 -17.33
C LEU A 36 -12.86 -7.76 -18.84
N VAL A 37 -12.09 -6.99 -19.61
CA VAL A 37 -11.92 -7.19 -21.05
C VAL A 37 -11.30 -8.56 -21.33
N LEU A 38 -10.24 -8.94 -20.61
CA LEU A 38 -9.63 -10.27 -20.73
C LEU A 38 -10.61 -11.38 -20.34
N GLY A 39 -11.39 -11.19 -19.28
CA GLY A 39 -12.38 -12.17 -18.82
C GLY A 39 -13.49 -12.38 -19.83
N VAL A 40 -13.92 -11.33 -20.54
CA VAL A 40 -14.92 -11.44 -21.61
C VAL A 40 -14.33 -12.10 -22.86
N ILE A 41 -13.15 -11.67 -23.31
CA ILE A 41 -12.51 -12.20 -24.54
C ILE A 41 -12.10 -13.66 -24.36
N PHE A 42 -11.51 -14.00 -23.21
CA PHE A 42 -10.96 -15.32 -22.92
C PHE A 42 -11.87 -16.14 -21.99
N TRP A 43 -13.16 -15.83 -21.94
CA TRP A 43 -14.15 -16.49 -21.07
C TRP A 43 -14.05 -18.02 -21.14
N GLY A 44 -14.06 -18.59 -22.34
CA GLY A 44 -13.99 -20.04 -22.53
C GLY A 44 -12.72 -20.67 -21.97
N ILE A 45 -11.57 -19.99 -22.08
CA ILE A 45 -10.29 -20.47 -21.53
C ILE A 45 -10.35 -20.46 -20.01
N PHE A 46 -10.72 -19.32 -19.41
CA PHE A 46 -10.81 -19.19 -17.95
C PHE A 46 -11.82 -20.18 -17.35
N SER A 47 -13.00 -20.34 -17.97
CA SER A 47 -13.99 -21.32 -17.51
C SER A 47 -13.46 -22.75 -17.64
N SER A 48 -12.73 -23.09 -18.70
CA SER A 48 -12.13 -24.43 -18.85
C SER A 48 -11.11 -24.73 -17.74
N TRP A 49 -10.22 -23.77 -17.44
CA TRP A 49 -9.23 -23.93 -16.36
C TRP A 49 -9.89 -24.04 -15.00
N MET A 50 -10.95 -23.26 -14.75
CA MET A 50 -11.68 -23.32 -13.50
C MET A 50 -12.38 -24.67 -13.33
N ILE A 51 -13.05 -25.18 -14.36
CA ILE A 51 -13.68 -26.51 -14.38
C ILE A 51 -12.63 -27.59 -14.12
N SER A 52 -11.50 -27.56 -14.83
CA SER A 52 -10.40 -28.51 -14.60
C SER A 52 -9.87 -28.45 -13.16
N GLY A 53 -9.73 -27.26 -12.59
CA GLY A 53 -9.31 -27.07 -11.19
C GLY A 53 -10.34 -27.61 -10.19
N LEU A 54 -11.63 -27.34 -10.40
CA LEU A 54 -12.72 -27.84 -9.55
C LEU A 54 -12.86 -29.36 -9.64
N THR A 55 -12.66 -29.94 -10.82
CA THR A 55 -12.62 -31.38 -11.04
C THR A 55 -11.46 -32.02 -10.27
N ALA A 56 -10.26 -31.43 -10.34
CA ALA A 56 -9.07 -31.97 -9.68
C ALA A 56 -9.22 -32.05 -8.14
N VAL A 57 -9.99 -31.13 -7.56
CA VAL A 57 -10.27 -31.08 -6.11
C VAL A 57 -11.56 -31.86 -5.75
N GLY A 58 -12.27 -32.43 -6.74
CA GLY A 58 -13.50 -33.20 -6.53
C GLY A 58 -14.74 -32.35 -6.20
N ILE A 59 -14.66 -31.03 -6.34
CA ILE A 59 -15.77 -30.10 -6.06
C ILE A 59 -16.79 -30.13 -7.20
N GLN A 60 -16.36 -30.43 -8.42
CA GLN A 60 -17.25 -30.41 -9.58
C GLN A 60 -18.36 -31.46 -9.52
N THR A 61 -18.05 -32.70 -9.12
CA THR A 61 -19.05 -33.75 -8.93
C THR A 61 -20.03 -33.43 -7.82
N TRP A 62 -19.58 -32.73 -6.77
CA TRP A 62 -20.47 -32.21 -5.72
C TRP A 62 -21.40 -31.12 -6.25
N LEU A 63 -20.88 -30.20 -7.07
CA LEU A 63 -21.68 -29.14 -7.71
C LEU A 63 -22.74 -29.69 -8.66
N GLU A 64 -22.43 -30.73 -9.42
CA GLU A 64 -23.36 -31.40 -10.35
C GLU A 64 -24.51 -32.11 -9.60
N GLY A 65 -24.30 -32.49 -8.35
CA GLY A 65 -25.34 -33.11 -7.50
C GLY A 65 -26.25 -32.12 -6.76
N LEU A 66 -26.03 -30.80 -6.90
CA LEU A 66 -26.84 -29.78 -6.23
C LEU A 66 -28.10 -29.46 -7.03
N GLU A 67 -29.25 -29.80 -6.44
CA GLU A 67 -30.56 -29.32 -6.88
C GLU A 67 -31.07 -28.26 -5.89
N PRO A 68 -31.54 -27.08 -6.37
CA PRO A 68 -31.72 -26.73 -7.77
C PRO A 68 -30.44 -26.18 -8.44
N GLN A 69 -30.30 -26.39 -9.75
CA GLN A 69 -29.10 -26.04 -10.54
C GLN A 69 -28.68 -24.56 -10.49
N TRP A 70 -29.59 -23.63 -10.19
CA TRP A 70 -29.23 -22.20 -10.04
C TRP A 70 -28.23 -21.97 -8.90
N ILE A 71 -28.23 -22.83 -7.87
CA ILE A 71 -27.27 -22.78 -6.76
C ILE A 71 -25.87 -23.11 -7.29
N ALA A 72 -25.74 -24.17 -8.08
CA ALA A 72 -24.47 -24.57 -8.68
C ALA A 72 -23.89 -23.46 -9.58
N HIS A 73 -24.73 -22.84 -10.41
CA HIS A 73 -24.33 -21.70 -11.25
C HIS A 73 -23.89 -20.48 -10.43
N THR A 74 -24.58 -20.20 -9.33
CA THR A 74 -24.22 -19.07 -8.43
C THR A 74 -22.87 -19.32 -7.76
N ILE A 75 -22.62 -20.54 -7.28
CA ILE A 75 -21.33 -20.92 -6.68
C ILE A 75 -20.21 -20.83 -7.70
N GLN A 76 -20.43 -21.32 -8.93
CA GLN A 76 -19.44 -21.22 -10.01
C GLN A 76 -19.15 -19.76 -10.40
N ALA A 77 -20.17 -18.90 -10.46
CA ALA A 77 -19.98 -17.46 -10.71
C ALA A 77 -19.18 -16.80 -9.57
N GLY A 78 -19.48 -17.16 -8.31
CA GLY A 78 -18.71 -16.73 -7.15
C GLY A 78 -17.25 -17.17 -7.20
N ALA A 79 -16.98 -18.41 -7.62
CA ALA A 79 -15.63 -18.94 -7.78
C ALA A 79 -14.82 -18.15 -8.84
N HIS A 80 -15.42 -17.80 -9.98
CA HIS A 80 -14.79 -16.93 -10.96
C HIS A 80 -14.44 -15.57 -10.33
N LEU A 81 -15.38 -14.94 -9.63
CA LEU A 81 -15.17 -13.63 -9.03
C LEU A 81 -14.05 -13.66 -7.98
N ILE A 82 -14.05 -14.68 -7.11
CA ILE A 82 -13.00 -14.89 -6.10
C ILE A 82 -11.62 -15.07 -6.74
N LEU A 83 -11.53 -15.64 -7.94
CA LEU A 83 -10.26 -15.82 -8.66
C LEU A 83 -9.82 -14.55 -9.41
N PHE A 84 -10.77 -13.79 -9.96
CA PHE A 84 -10.50 -12.55 -10.68
C PHE A 84 -10.12 -11.38 -9.75
N VAL A 85 -10.73 -11.27 -8.58
CA VAL A 85 -10.48 -10.16 -7.64
C VAL A 85 -9.00 -10.05 -7.23
N PRO A 86 -8.31 -11.13 -6.82
CA PRO A 86 -6.88 -11.08 -6.52
C PRO A 86 -6.01 -10.64 -7.71
N LEU A 87 -6.35 -11.07 -8.93
CA LEU A 87 -5.61 -10.69 -10.13
C LEU A 87 -5.71 -9.20 -10.42
N VAL A 88 -6.93 -8.65 -10.30
CA VAL A 88 -7.18 -7.20 -10.38
C VAL A 88 -6.38 -6.47 -9.30
N PHE A 89 -6.43 -6.97 -8.06
CA PHE A 89 -5.76 -6.36 -6.92
C PHE A 89 -4.23 -6.32 -7.08
N VAL A 90 -3.61 -7.45 -7.43
CA VAL A 90 -2.16 -7.53 -7.69
C VAL A 90 -1.76 -6.59 -8.81
N THR A 91 -2.53 -6.57 -9.91
CA THR A 91 -2.24 -5.69 -11.06
C THR A 91 -2.38 -4.21 -10.68
N ALA A 92 -3.42 -3.85 -9.92
CA ALA A 92 -3.63 -2.50 -9.43
C ALA A 92 -2.49 -2.06 -8.51
N ILE A 93 -1.99 -2.93 -7.63
CA ILE A 93 -0.82 -2.65 -6.78
C ILE A 93 0.41 -2.35 -7.63
N VAL A 94 0.68 -3.15 -8.65
CA VAL A 94 1.83 -2.95 -9.54
C VAL A 94 1.73 -1.60 -10.26
N ILE A 95 0.58 -1.28 -10.84
CA ILE A 95 0.36 0.00 -11.52
C ILE A 95 0.50 1.16 -10.52
N THR A 96 -0.05 1.01 -9.31
CA THR A 96 0.03 2.04 -8.25
C THR A 96 1.48 2.31 -7.85
N ALA A 97 2.27 1.25 -7.64
CA ALA A 97 3.68 1.36 -7.26
C ALA A 97 4.52 2.04 -8.35
N LEU A 98 4.27 1.73 -9.62
CA LEU A 98 5.05 2.25 -10.74
C LEU A 98 4.66 3.68 -11.14
N PHE A 99 3.38 4.05 -11.02
CA PHE A 99 2.87 5.29 -11.61
C PHE A 99 2.19 6.22 -10.59
N ALA A 100 1.31 5.71 -9.72
CA ALA A 100 0.51 6.56 -8.84
C ALA A 100 1.35 7.16 -7.69
N MET A 101 2.22 6.37 -7.06
CA MET A 101 3.08 6.84 -5.97
C MET A 101 4.02 7.98 -6.40
N PRO A 102 4.79 7.85 -7.52
CA PRO A 102 5.59 8.96 -8.03
C PRO A 102 4.76 10.19 -8.39
N MET A 103 3.56 10.01 -8.94
CA MET A 103 2.68 11.12 -9.31
C MET A 103 2.18 11.88 -8.07
N LEU A 104 1.83 11.18 -6.99
CA LEU A 104 1.46 11.79 -5.71
C LEU A 104 2.61 12.60 -5.12
N ILE A 105 3.83 12.06 -5.13
CA ILE A 105 5.02 12.76 -4.62
C ILE A 105 5.30 14.04 -5.43
N ASN A 106 5.24 13.94 -6.76
CA ASN A 106 5.42 15.10 -7.65
C ASN A 106 4.35 16.17 -7.40
N LEU A 107 3.08 15.77 -7.31
CA LEU A 107 1.96 16.69 -7.09
C LEU A 107 2.10 17.44 -5.76
N VAL A 108 2.40 16.73 -4.67
CA VAL A 108 2.50 17.33 -3.33
C VAL A 108 3.75 18.20 -3.21
N SER A 109 4.88 17.77 -3.77
CA SER A 109 6.11 18.58 -3.75
C SER A 109 5.96 19.91 -4.49
N GLU A 110 5.35 19.90 -5.68
CA GLU A 110 5.13 21.12 -6.47
C GLU A 110 4.10 22.06 -5.84
N ARG A 111 3.06 21.51 -5.21
CA ARG A 111 1.96 22.30 -4.64
C ARG A 111 2.31 22.91 -3.28
N ASP A 112 2.81 22.08 -2.35
CA ASP A 112 2.94 22.46 -0.94
C ASP A 112 4.37 22.85 -0.56
N TYR A 113 5.37 22.40 -1.31
CA TYR A 113 6.78 22.67 -1.05
C TYR A 113 7.57 23.10 -2.29
N PRO A 114 7.10 24.12 -3.06
CA PRO A 114 7.73 24.52 -4.32
C PRO A 114 9.17 25.02 -4.19
N GLN A 115 9.60 25.39 -2.97
CA GLN A 115 10.95 25.89 -2.69
C GLN A 115 11.99 24.78 -2.43
N LEU A 116 11.58 23.50 -2.31
CA LEU A 116 12.50 22.40 -2.05
C LEU A 116 13.15 21.89 -3.34
N GLU A 117 14.47 22.12 -3.49
CA GLU A 117 15.24 21.53 -4.58
C GLU A 117 15.24 19.99 -4.52
N ARG A 118 14.98 19.37 -5.68
CA ARG A 118 15.02 17.92 -5.89
C ARG A 118 16.47 17.45 -6.00
N LYS A 119 17.04 16.95 -4.90
CA LYS A 119 18.41 16.41 -4.88
C LYS A 119 18.51 14.97 -5.42
N LYS A 120 17.38 14.30 -5.75
CA LYS A 120 17.33 12.94 -6.32
C LYS A 120 18.25 11.96 -5.60
N GLY A 121 18.22 11.97 -4.27
CA GLY A 121 19.09 11.14 -3.44
C GLY A 121 18.81 9.63 -3.55
N GLY A 122 17.68 9.23 -4.14
CA GLY A 122 17.37 7.85 -4.48
C GLY A 122 16.67 7.74 -5.84
N GLY A 123 16.53 6.50 -6.31
CA GLY A 123 15.85 6.17 -7.56
C GLY A 123 15.01 4.89 -7.43
N ILE A 124 14.32 4.52 -8.50
CA ILE A 124 13.41 3.35 -8.54
C ILE A 124 14.11 2.07 -8.06
N GLY A 125 15.37 1.86 -8.45
CA GLY A 125 16.17 0.70 -7.99
C GLY A 125 16.49 0.74 -6.48
N GLY A 126 16.66 1.93 -5.90
CA GLY A 126 16.84 2.11 -4.46
C GLY A 126 15.56 1.84 -3.68
N SER A 127 14.41 2.28 -4.21
CA SER A 127 13.09 1.98 -3.63
C SER A 127 12.81 0.47 -3.67
N LEU A 128 13.13 -0.21 -4.80
CA LEU A 128 12.97 -1.66 -4.92
C LEU A 128 13.84 -2.44 -3.92
N LEU A 129 15.12 -2.07 -3.78
CA LEU A 129 16.01 -2.72 -2.81
C LEU A 129 15.56 -2.45 -1.36
N ASN A 130 15.13 -1.23 -1.05
CA ASN A 130 14.59 -0.90 0.26
C ASN A 130 13.29 -1.66 0.57
N ALA A 131 12.41 -1.81 -0.43
CA ALA A 131 11.20 -2.61 -0.32
C ALA A 131 11.52 -4.10 -0.08
N LEU A 132 12.46 -4.68 -0.83
CA LEU A 132 12.91 -6.05 -0.62
C LEU A 132 13.45 -6.27 0.81
N LEU A 133 14.33 -5.39 1.28
CA LEU A 133 14.86 -5.47 2.65
C LEU A 133 13.76 -5.30 3.71
N ALA A 134 12.80 -4.40 3.48
CA ALA A 134 11.67 -4.20 4.37
C ALA A 134 10.78 -5.46 4.45
N ILE A 135 10.52 -6.11 3.31
CA ILE A 135 9.76 -7.36 3.24
C ILE A 135 10.50 -8.50 3.96
N CYS A 136 11.81 -8.64 3.75
CA CYS A 136 12.61 -9.65 4.46
C CYS A 136 12.52 -9.48 5.98
N ILE A 137 12.63 -8.24 6.47
CA ILE A 137 12.53 -7.97 7.91
C ILE A 137 11.09 -8.15 8.42
N PHE A 138 10.08 -7.78 7.63
CA PHE A 138 8.68 -8.05 7.96
C PHE A 138 8.42 -9.54 8.13
N ILE A 139 8.92 -10.38 7.22
CA ILE A 139 8.83 -11.84 7.33
C ILE A 139 9.56 -12.33 8.59
N ALA A 140 10.76 -11.80 8.88
CA ALA A 140 11.50 -12.15 10.09
C ALA A 140 10.73 -11.80 11.37
N ILE A 141 10.07 -10.64 11.43
CA ILE A 141 9.19 -10.25 12.55
C ILE A 141 8.08 -11.30 12.73
N TRP A 142 7.41 -11.70 11.66
CA TRP A 142 6.36 -12.72 11.73
C TRP A 142 6.87 -14.08 12.21
N VAL A 143 7.98 -14.57 11.66
CA VAL A 143 8.56 -15.86 12.05
C VAL A 143 9.03 -15.84 13.50
N LEU A 144 9.72 -14.79 13.93
CA LEU A 144 10.23 -14.65 15.30
C LEU A 144 9.13 -14.47 16.33
N THR A 145 7.94 -14.00 15.92
CA THR A 145 6.82 -13.78 16.83
C THR A 145 5.93 -15.00 16.99
N ILE A 146 6.07 -16.06 16.18
CA ILE A 146 5.33 -17.32 16.33
C ILE A 146 5.32 -17.85 17.79
N PRO A 147 6.46 -17.93 18.50
CA PRO A 147 6.47 -18.36 19.90
C PRO A 147 5.69 -17.40 20.83
N LEU A 148 5.69 -16.10 20.54
CA LEU A 148 4.98 -15.07 21.33
C LEU A 148 3.46 -15.18 21.20
N TRP A 149 2.94 -15.73 20.09
CA TRP A 149 1.51 -16.02 19.95
C TRP A 149 1.02 -17.06 20.94
N LEU A 150 1.86 -18.05 21.28
CA LEU A 150 1.52 -19.11 22.26
C LEU A 150 1.34 -18.57 23.69
N ILE A 151 1.92 -17.40 23.98
CA ILE A 151 1.89 -16.75 25.31
C ILE A 151 0.91 -15.56 25.31
N GLY A 152 0.19 -15.31 24.20
CA GLY A 152 -0.81 -14.24 24.08
C GLY A 152 -0.24 -12.83 23.82
N VAL A 153 1.08 -12.65 23.90
CA VAL A 153 1.75 -11.36 23.59
C VAL A 153 1.81 -11.11 22.08
N GLY A 154 1.63 -12.15 21.26
CA GLY A 154 1.60 -12.07 19.80
C GLY A 154 0.59 -11.09 19.21
N VAL A 155 -0.44 -10.68 19.97
CA VAL A 155 -1.45 -9.68 19.56
C VAL A 155 -0.84 -8.32 19.20
N ILE A 156 0.32 -7.97 19.77
CA ILE A 156 1.01 -6.70 19.47
C ILE A 156 1.74 -6.77 18.12
N THR A 157 2.08 -7.97 17.64
CA THR A 157 2.87 -8.21 16.43
C THR A 157 2.33 -7.51 15.18
N PRO A 158 1.03 -7.62 14.83
CA PRO A 158 0.52 -7.03 13.60
C PRO A 158 0.69 -5.51 13.59
N PHE A 159 0.55 -4.85 14.74
CA PHE A 159 0.72 -3.40 14.88
C PHE A 159 2.17 -2.98 14.71
N VAL A 160 3.11 -3.71 15.32
CA VAL A 160 4.55 -3.44 15.19
C VAL A 160 5.03 -3.70 13.77
N ALA A 161 4.59 -4.82 13.17
CA ALA A 161 4.93 -5.18 11.81
C ALA A 161 4.39 -4.18 10.78
N ALA A 162 3.14 -3.73 10.94
CA ALA A 162 2.53 -2.70 10.10
C ALA A 162 3.24 -1.35 10.26
N ALA A 163 3.50 -0.91 11.50
CA ALA A 163 4.21 0.34 11.77
C ALA A 163 5.61 0.34 11.14
N TYR A 164 6.35 -0.76 11.32
CA TYR A 164 7.68 -0.93 10.74
C TYR A 164 7.66 -0.87 9.21
N LEU A 165 6.77 -1.64 8.58
CA LEU A 165 6.68 -1.72 7.12
C LEU A 165 6.30 -0.36 6.53
N ASN A 166 5.26 0.29 7.08
CA ASN A 166 4.82 1.62 6.62
C ASN A 166 5.93 2.66 6.79
N GLN A 167 6.56 2.72 7.95
CA GLN A 167 7.66 3.65 8.20
C GLN A 167 8.86 3.40 7.28
N ARG A 168 9.12 2.16 6.87
CA ARG A 168 10.28 1.87 6.03
C ARG A 168 10.03 2.10 4.54
N LEU A 169 8.84 1.78 4.05
CA LEU A 169 8.43 2.01 2.66
C LEU A 169 8.18 3.50 2.42
N PHE A 170 7.20 4.09 3.10
CA PHE A 170 6.71 5.44 2.77
C PHE A 170 7.70 6.54 3.11
N ARG A 171 8.49 6.39 4.18
CA ARG A 171 9.56 7.35 4.51
C ARG A 171 10.64 7.41 3.44
N TYR A 172 11.06 6.24 2.94
CA TYR A 172 12.11 6.19 1.93
C TYR A 172 11.60 6.81 0.63
N ASP A 173 10.39 6.45 0.19
CA ASP A 173 9.79 7.01 -1.01
C ASP A 173 9.56 8.53 -0.90
N ALA A 174 9.12 9.02 0.27
CA ALA A 174 8.91 10.45 0.52
C ALA A 174 10.21 11.28 0.49
N LEU A 175 11.29 10.74 1.07
CA LEU A 175 12.56 11.49 1.23
C LEU A 175 13.52 11.28 0.05
N ALA A 176 13.50 10.13 -0.62
CA ALA A 176 14.48 9.77 -1.65
C ALA A 176 14.50 10.76 -2.84
N GLU A 177 13.37 11.37 -3.17
CA GLU A 177 13.30 12.32 -4.29
C GLU A 177 13.90 13.71 -3.95
N HIS A 178 13.85 14.11 -2.67
CA HIS A 178 14.16 15.50 -2.26
C HIS A 178 15.37 15.62 -1.34
N ALA A 179 15.65 14.63 -0.48
CA ALA A 179 16.75 14.63 0.46
C ALA A 179 18.01 13.95 -0.12
N SER A 180 19.18 14.51 0.18
CA SER A 180 20.46 13.81 0.00
C SER A 180 20.61 12.68 1.03
N HIS A 181 21.56 11.76 0.80
CA HIS A 181 21.83 10.65 1.72
C HIS A 181 22.20 11.13 3.15
N GLU A 182 22.92 12.24 3.26
CA GLU A 182 23.32 12.82 4.55
C GLU A 182 22.15 13.49 5.27
N GLU A 183 21.35 14.29 4.56
CA GLU A 183 20.13 14.90 5.09
C GLU A 183 19.13 13.84 5.55
N MET A 184 18.97 12.76 4.78
CA MET A 184 18.10 11.65 5.14
C MET A 184 18.57 10.95 6.42
N LYS A 185 19.87 10.72 6.58
CA LYS A 185 20.40 10.11 7.82
C LYS A 185 20.17 11.01 9.04
N ALA A 186 20.44 12.31 8.92
CA ALA A 186 20.28 13.28 9.99
C ALA A 186 18.80 13.43 10.42
N LEU A 187 17.88 13.54 9.45
CA LEU A 187 16.45 13.63 9.70
C LEU A 187 15.91 12.41 10.45
N VAL A 188 16.37 11.23 10.03
CA VAL A 188 15.91 9.97 10.60
C VAL A 188 16.40 9.83 12.03
N SER A 189 17.67 10.12 12.31
CA SER A 189 18.17 10.10 13.70
C SER A 189 17.44 11.08 14.61
N ALA A 190 17.06 12.25 14.10
CA ALA A 190 16.40 13.29 14.89
C ALA A 190 14.90 12.99 15.15
N ASN A 191 14.23 12.25 14.26
CA ASN A 191 12.76 12.10 14.27
C ASN A 191 12.28 10.64 14.41
N GLN A 192 13.11 9.72 14.91
CA GLN A 192 12.76 8.29 14.97
C GLN A 192 11.42 8.01 15.66
N SER A 193 11.18 8.61 16.83
CA SER A 193 9.94 8.41 17.60
C SER A 193 8.70 8.90 16.87
N SER A 194 8.81 10.04 16.18
CA SER A 194 7.70 10.61 15.41
C SER A 194 7.41 9.78 14.16
N LEU A 195 8.45 9.27 13.49
CA LEU A 195 8.30 8.37 12.34
C LEU A 195 7.65 7.03 12.71
N TRP A 196 8.00 6.46 13.87
CA TRP A 196 7.36 5.26 14.42
C TRP A 196 5.91 5.54 14.83
N GLY A 197 5.64 6.66 15.49
CA GLY A 197 4.29 7.07 15.86
C GLY A 197 3.39 7.28 14.63
N LEU A 198 3.92 7.92 13.59
CA LEU A 198 3.21 8.10 12.32
C LEU A 198 2.96 6.75 11.64
N GLY A 199 3.94 5.85 11.60
CA GLY A 199 3.80 4.50 11.07
C GLY A 199 2.74 3.68 11.81
N LEU A 200 2.67 3.81 13.13
CA LEU A 200 1.65 3.15 13.95
C LEU A 200 0.26 3.74 13.72
N LEU A 201 0.10 5.06 13.75
CA LEU A 201 -1.19 5.72 13.52
C LEU A 201 -1.75 5.43 12.13
N THR A 202 -0.88 5.50 11.11
CA THR A 202 -1.26 5.17 9.74
C THR A 202 -1.51 3.67 9.58
N GLY A 203 -0.73 2.80 10.21
CA GLY A 203 -0.99 1.36 10.27
C GLY A 203 -2.31 1.00 10.95
N LEU A 204 -2.70 1.73 12.00
CA LEU A 204 -3.98 1.53 12.68
C LEU A 204 -5.18 1.80 11.74
N THR A 205 -5.04 2.71 10.78
CA THR A 205 -6.11 2.98 9.80
C THR A 205 -6.42 1.78 8.91
N GLN A 206 -5.45 0.86 8.73
CA GLN A 206 -5.66 -0.39 7.98
C GLN A 206 -6.63 -1.34 8.69
N PHE A 207 -6.84 -1.21 9.99
CA PHE A 207 -7.79 -2.05 10.72
C PHE A 207 -9.24 -1.56 10.63
N ILE A 208 -9.48 -0.37 10.07
CA ILE A 208 -10.82 0.18 9.84
C ILE A 208 -11.21 -0.14 8.39
N PRO A 209 -12.23 -0.98 8.13
CA PRO A 209 -12.52 -1.51 6.78
C PRO A 209 -12.67 -0.44 5.70
N VAL A 210 -13.38 0.65 6.01
CA VAL A 210 -13.61 1.76 5.07
C VAL A 210 -12.33 2.56 4.82
N LEU A 211 -11.50 2.76 5.85
CA LEU A 211 -10.25 3.51 5.72
C LEU A 211 -9.12 2.66 5.13
N ASN A 212 -9.17 1.34 5.26
CA ASN A 212 -8.16 0.43 4.72
C ASN A 212 -7.96 0.64 3.21
N LEU A 213 -9.04 0.90 2.47
CA LEU A 213 -8.98 1.19 1.04
C LEU A 213 -8.10 2.41 0.71
N PHE A 214 -8.10 3.40 1.59
CA PHE A 214 -7.35 4.65 1.45
C PHE A 214 -6.08 4.69 2.29
N ALA A 215 -5.86 3.70 3.16
CA ALA A 215 -4.78 3.69 4.13
C ALA A 215 -3.39 3.81 3.49
N PRO A 216 -3.07 3.14 2.36
CA PRO A 216 -1.77 3.33 1.71
C PRO A 216 -1.53 4.76 1.25
N VAL A 217 -2.57 5.42 0.75
CA VAL A 217 -2.53 6.79 0.23
C VAL A 217 -2.40 7.78 1.37
N LEU A 218 -3.23 7.61 2.40
CA LEU A 218 -3.18 8.42 3.61
C LEU A 218 -1.82 8.29 4.28
N SER A 219 -1.27 7.07 4.34
CA SER A 219 0.09 6.82 4.84
C SER A 219 1.11 7.57 4.00
N GLY A 220 1.09 7.39 2.68
CA GLY A 220 1.99 8.07 1.76
C GLY A 220 1.96 9.59 1.92
N LEU A 221 0.77 10.19 1.87
CA LEU A 221 0.58 11.64 2.04
C LEU A 221 1.07 12.12 3.41
N ALA A 222 0.77 11.39 4.48
CA ALA A 222 1.20 11.77 5.83
C ALA A 222 2.73 11.73 5.97
N PHE A 223 3.38 10.70 5.42
CA PHE A 223 4.84 10.60 5.41
C PHE A 223 5.49 11.64 4.49
N ILE A 224 4.87 12.00 3.37
CA ILE A 224 5.33 13.08 2.48
C ILE A 224 5.27 14.43 3.21
N HIS A 225 4.11 14.80 3.77
CA HIS A 225 3.94 16.07 4.51
C HIS A 225 4.89 16.16 5.70
N PHE A 226 5.00 15.08 6.48
CA PHE A 226 5.91 15.05 7.63
C PHE A 226 7.38 15.14 7.19
N GLY A 227 7.79 14.34 6.20
CA GLY A 227 9.15 14.28 5.70
C GLY A 227 9.62 15.58 5.05
N LEU A 228 8.80 16.17 4.17
CA LEU A 228 9.11 17.43 3.49
C LEU A 228 9.09 18.61 4.46
N SER A 229 8.17 18.63 5.44
CA SER A 229 8.17 19.65 6.51
C SER A 229 9.46 19.62 7.34
N CYS A 230 9.91 18.44 7.76
CA CYS A 230 11.17 18.32 8.49
C CYS A 230 12.38 18.69 7.62
N LEU A 231 12.38 18.34 6.33
CA LEU A 231 13.45 18.71 5.39
C LEU A 231 13.50 20.23 5.16
N ALA A 232 12.35 20.89 5.03
CA ALA A 232 12.25 22.33 4.91
C ALA A 232 12.84 23.04 6.14
N ASN A 233 12.50 22.57 7.35
CA ASN A 233 13.05 23.12 8.59
C ASN A 233 14.56 22.89 8.71
N LEU A 234 15.08 21.76 8.22
CA LEU A 234 16.53 21.47 8.25
C LEU A 234 17.32 22.35 7.26
N ARG A 235 16.68 22.78 6.16
CA ARG A 235 17.28 23.66 5.15
C ARG A 235 17.05 25.14 5.41
N GLN A 236 16.16 25.49 6.35
CA GLN A 236 16.05 26.87 6.79
C GLN A 236 17.34 27.28 7.51
N PRO A 237 17.98 28.39 7.11
CA PRO A 237 19.10 28.92 7.88
C PRO A 237 18.59 29.25 9.28
N LEU A 238 19.31 28.79 10.31
CA LEU A 238 19.11 29.25 11.69
C LEU A 238 19.12 30.77 11.68
N GLN A 239 17.96 31.40 11.91
CA GLN A 239 17.87 32.82 12.24
C GLN A 239 18.24 33.03 13.71
#